data_AF-A0A351WS49-F1
#
_entry.id   AF-A0A351WS49-F1
#
_cell.length_a   1.000
_cell.length_b   1.000
_cell.length_c   1.000
_cell.angle_alpha   90.00
_cell.angle_beta   90.00
_cell.angle_gamma   90.00
#
_symmetry.space_group_name_H-M   'P 1'
#
loop_
_entity.id
_entity.type
_entity.pdbx_description
1 polymer ?
#
loop_
_entity_poly.entity_id
_entity_poly.type
_entity_poly.pdbx_seq_one_letter_code
_entity_poly.pdbx_strand_id
1 'polypeptide(L)'
;MAEKHRYDEKQELPSPWEWVILVAFSAAIMGFGWLVYLVVQDGPRRWDFGQLPDAPAESVYSTEVPRAEQKPRRQIPALPEALPQPPARGKEK
;
A
#
# COMPACT_ATOMS: atom_id res chain seq x y z
N MET A 1 -26.80 1.78 49.84
CA MET A 1 -25.82 2.28 48.85
C MET A 1 -24.44 1.90 49.34
N ALA A 2 -23.92 0.76 48.90
CA ALA A 2 -22.55 0.36 49.22
C ALA A 2 -21.92 -0.09 47.90
N GLU A 3 -21.38 0.88 47.18
CA GLU A 3 -20.62 0.67 45.97
C GLU A 3 -19.27 0.06 46.38
N LYS A 4 -19.13 -1.25 46.20
CA LYS A 4 -17.91 -1.97 46.53
C LYS A 4 -17.00 -1.93 45.31
N HIS A 5 -16.18 -0.88 45.17
CA HIS A 5 -15.09 -0.86 44.21
C HIS A 5 -14.12 -2.00 44.53
N ARG A 6 -14.27 -3.10 43.79
CA ARG A 6 -13.38 -4.25 43.85
C ARG A 6 -12.16 -3.88 43.01
N TYR A 7 -11.01 -3.70 43.67
CA TYR A 7 -9.75 -3.42 43.00
C TYR A 7 -9.38 -4.54 42.00
N ASP A 8 -8.92 -4.14 40.81
CA ASP A 8 -8.74 -4.99 39.61
C ASP A 8 -7.57 -6.00 39.72
N GLU A 9 -6.67 -5.71 40.64
CA GLU A 9 -5.44 -6.44 40.98
C GLU A 9 -5.63 -7.89 41.49
N LYS A 10 -6.87 -8.36 41.65
CA LYS A 10 -7.20 -9.75 42.04
C LYS A 10 -7.90 -10.58 40.97
N GLN A 11 -8.04 -10.08 39.73
CA GLN A 11 -8.61 -10.85 38.63
C GLN A 11 -7.54 -11.77 38.03
N GLU A 12 -7.36 -12.96 38.61
CA GLU A 12 -6.36 -13.95 38.17
C GLU A 12 -6.87 -14.88 37.04
N LEU A 13 -8.06 -14.65 36.49
CA LEU A 13 -8.66 -15.52 35.47
C LEU A 13 -9.21 -14.69 34.31
N PRO A 14 -8.83 -14.99 33.05
CA PRO A 14 -9.39 -14.30 31.90
C PRO A 14 -10.90 -14.50 31.88
N SER A 15 -11.65 -13.40 31.87
CA SER A 15 -13.10 -13.47 31.84
C SER A 15 -13.53 -14.09 30.49
N PRO A 16 -14.48 -15.04 30.45
CA PRO A 16 -14.98 -15.58 29.18
C PRO A 16 -15.53 -14.48 28.25
N TRP A 17 -15.92 -13.33 28.81
CA TRP A 17 -16.35 -12.15 28.06
C TRP A 17 -15.23 -11.47 27.27
N GLU A 18 -13.98 -11.53 27.72
CA GLU A 18 -12.85 -10.97 26.96
C GLU A 18 -12.68 -11.68 25.63
N TRP A 19 -12.81 -13.02 25.64
CA TRP A 19 -12.78 -13.82 24.41
C TRP A 19 -13.96 -13.54 23.49
N VAL A 20 -15.16 -13.34 24.05
CA VAL A 20 -16.33 -12.95 23.24
C VAL A 20 -16.09 -11.61 22.56
N ILE A 21 -15.57 -10.61 23.29
CA ILE A 21 -15.25 -9.29 22.72
C ILE A 21 -14.19 -9.42 21.63
N LEU A 22 -13.12 -10.19 21.88
CA LEU A 22 -12.04 -10.40 20.93
C LEU A 22 -12.49 -11.11 19.65
N VAL A 23 -13.30 -12.17 19.77
CA VAL A 23 -13.88 -12.88 18.63
C VAL A 23 -14.84 -11.98 17.86
N ALA A 24 -15.70 -11.23 18.55
CA ALA A 24 -16.62 -10.28 17.90
C ALA A 24 -15.86 -9.19 17.13
N PHE A 25 -14.81 -8.61 17.72
CA PHE A 25 -13.97 -7.62 17.04
C PHE A 25 -13.26 -8.20 15.82
N SER A 26 -12.71 -9.41 15.95
CA SER A 26 -12.03 -10.10 14.84
C SER A 26 -12.99 -10.36 13.68
N ALA A 27 -14.18 -10.87 13.98
CA ALA A 27 -15.23 -11.12 12.99
C ALA A 27 -15.69 -9.82 12.31
N ALA A 28 -15.83 -8.72 13.07
CA ALA A 28 -16.22 -7.43 12.52
C ALA A 28 -15.17 -6.87 11.54
N ILE A 29 -13.88 -6.94 11.88
CA ILE A 29 -12.78 -6.48 11.01
C ILE A 29 -12.73 -7.33 9.73
N MET A 30 -12.77 -8.65 9.87
CA MET A 30 -12.78 -9.56 8.71
C MET A 30 -14.00 -9.34 7.83
N GLY A 31 -15.19 -9.20 8.42
CA GLY A 31 -16.44 -8.95 7.70
C GLY A 31 -16.42 -7.62 6.97
N PHE A 32 -15.84 -6.58 7.57
CA PHE A 32 -15.67 -5.29 6.91
C PHE A 32 -14.69 -5.37 5.73
N GLY A 33 -13.54 -6.02 5.91
CA GLY A 33 -12.58 -6.24 4.83
C GLY A 33 -13.19 -7.02 3.66
N TRP A 34 -13.97 -8.05 3.97
CA TRP A 34 -14.71 -8.83 2.98
C TRP A 34 -15.76 -7.99 2.25
N LEU A 35 -16.51 -7.16 2.97
CA LEU A 35 -17.50 -6.26 2.38
C LEU A 35 -16.82 -5.26 1.42
N VAL A 36 -15.73 -4.63 1.84
CA VAL A 36 -14.95 -3.70 1.00
C VAL A 36 -14.45 -4.42 -0.25
N TYR A 37 -13.92 -5.63 -0.12
CA TYR A 37 -13.47 -6.42 -1.26
C TYR A 37 -14.58 -6.71 -2.29
N LEU A 38 -15.81 -6.94 -1.83
CA LEU A 38 -16.94 -7.17 -2.74
C LEU A 38 -17.52 -5.89 -3.35
N VAL A 39 -17.48 -4.78 -2.62
CA VAL A 39 -18.12 -3.51 -3.03
C VAL A 39 -17.19 -2.65 -3.87
N VAL A 40 -15.90 -2.63 -3.54
CA VAL A 40 -14.90 -1.83 -4.25
C VAL A 40 -14.50 -2.58 -5.51
N GLN A 41 -14.98 -2.10 -6.65
CA GLN A 41 -14.54 -2.60 -7.95
C GLN A 41 -13.05 -2.28 -8.16
N ASP A 42 -12.33 -3.18 -8.82
CA ASP A 42 -10.97 -2.92 -9.27
C ASP A 42 -11.00 -1.71 -10.23
N GLY A 43 -10.60 -0.56 -9.71
CA GLY A 43 -10.38 0.63 -10.52
C GLY A 43 -9.21 0.40 -11.47
N PRO A 44 -9.13 1.12 -12.60
CA PRO A 44 -7.97 1.05 -13.47
C PRO A 44 -6.74 1.35 -12.61
N ARG A 45 -5.89 0.33 -12.46
CA ARG A 45 -4.65 0.38 -11.68
C ARG A 45 -3.67 1.27 -12.41
N ARG A 46 -3.90 2.59 -12.37
CA ARG A 46 -3.00 3.63 -12.86
C ARG A 46 -1.85 3.75 -11.88
N TRP A 47 -1.09 2.67 -11.71
CA TRP A 47 0.27 2.83 -11.27
C TRP A 47 1.01 3.46 -12.43
N ASP A 48 0.93 4.78 -12.49
CA ASP A 48 1.92 5.55 -13.21
C ASP A 48 3.21 5.49 -12.38
N PHE A 49 3.79 4.29 -12.30
CA PHE A 49 5.25 4.13 -12.31
C PHE A 49 5.76 4.49 -13.71
N GLY A 50 5.10 5.44 -14.40
CA GLY A 50 5.75 6.37 -15.29
C GLY A 50 7.12 6.54 -14.71
N GLN A 51 8.06 6.00 -15.47
CA GLN A 51 9.48 6.09 -15.22
C GLN A 51 9.66 7.43 -14.53
N LEU A 52 9.99 7.46 -13.23
CA LEU A 52 10.56 8.69 -12.74
C LEU A 52 11.70 8.93 -13.72
N PRO A 53 11.64 9.97 -14.56
CA PRO A 53 12.73 10.24 -15.49
C PRO A 53 14.02 10.43 -14.69
N ASP A 54 13.86 10.77 -13.40
CA ASP A 54 14.82 10.58 -12.33
C ASP A 54 15.18 9.08 -12.20
N ALA A 55 16.04 8.62 -13.12
CA ALA A 55 16.98 7.56 -12.82
C ALA A 55 17.56 7.83 -11.42
N PRO A 56 17.94 6.81 -10.63
CA PRO A 56 18.45 6.98 -9.25
C PRO A 56 19.71 7.87 -9.10
N ALA A 57 20.13 8.58 -10.15
CA ALA A 57 21.22 9.55 -10.20
C ALA A 57 20.85 10.90 -10.87
N GLU A 58 19.61 11.12 -11.30
CA GLU A 58 19.14 12.42 -11.76
C GLU A 58 18.58 13.18 -10.54
N SER A 59 19.37 14.12 -10.03
CA SER A 59 18.93 15.06 -9.00
C SER A 59 19.34 16.47 -9.42
N VAL A 60 18.57 17.48 -9.01
CA VAL A 60 18.87 18.91 -9.26
C VAL A 60 20.21 19.32 -8.62
N TYR A 61 20.72 18.52 -7.68
CA TYR A 61 22.01 18.70 -7.02
C TYR A 61 23.13 17.82 -7.61
N SER A 62 22.87 17.08 -8.68
CA SER A 62 23.90 16.26 -9.33
C SER A 62 24.89 17.14 -10.08
N THR A 63 26.17 16.99 -9.74
CA THR A 63 27.27 17.71 -10.40
C THR A 63 27.80 16.94 -11.62
N GLU A 64 27.38 15.68 -11.80
CA GLU A 64 27.80 14.84 -12.92
C GLU A 64 26.74 14.85 -14.01
N VAL A 65 27.14 15.19 -15.24
CA VAL A 65 26.27 15.09 -16.42
C VAL A 65 26.32 13.65 -16.91
N PRO A 66 25.22 12.87 -16.82
CA PRO A 66 25.22 11.50 -17.33
C PRO A 66 25.48 11.52 -18.84
N ARG A 67 26.38 10.65 -19.30
CA ARG A 67 26.64 10.45 -20.74
C ARG A 67 25.33 10.05 -21.41
N ALA A 68 24.92 10.77 -22.46
CA ALA A 68 23.62 10.65 -23.12
C ALA A 68 23.34 9.31 -23.86
N GLU A 69 24.08 8.25 -23.55
CA GLU A 69 24.07 7.01 -24.32
C GLU A 69 23.92 5.80 -23.41
N GLN A 70 22.69 5.59 -22.94
CA GLN A 70 22.07 4.26 -22.96
C GLN A 70 20.62 4.41 -22.50
N LYS A 71 19.67 3.98 -23.34
CA LYS A 71 18.32 3.70 -22.85
C LYS A 71 18.47 2.69 -21.72
N PRO A 72 18.07 3.02 -20.47
CA PRO A 72 18.20 2.09 -19.37
C PRO A 72 17.48 0.80 -19.74
N ARG A 73 18.18 -0.34 -19.65
CA ARG A 73 17.55 -1.64 -19.89
C ARG A 73 16.49 -1.83 -18.81
N ARG A 74 15.27 -2.15 -19.25
CA ARG A 74 14.16 -2.41 -18.35
C ARG A 74 14.52 -3.62 -17.47
N GLN A 75 14.67 -3.41 -16.17
CA GLN A 75 15.04 -4.47 -15.22
C GLN A 75 13.90 -5.47 -14.99
N ILE A 76 12.66 -5.07 -15.26
CA ILE A 76 11.45 -5.85 -15.00
C ILE A 76 10.60 -5.89 -16.29
N PRO A 77 10.13 -7.07 -16.73
CA PRO A 77 9.22 -7.16 -17.88
C PRO A 77 7.94 -6.34 -17.65
N ALA A 78 7.26 -5.96 -18.74
CA ALA A 78 5.94 -5.37 -18.61
C ALA A 78 4.99 -6.39 -17.97
N LEU A 79 4.29 -5.97 -16.93
CA LEU A 79 3.14 -6.71 -16.43
C LEU A 79 2.08 -6.76 -17.54
N PRO A 80 1.31 -7.87 -17.67
CA PRO A 80 0.30 -8.02 -18.72
C PRO A 80 -0.77 -6.91 -18.72
N GLU A 81 -1.02 -6.31 -17.56
CA GLU A 81 -2.00 -5.25 -17.31
C GLU A 81 -1.46 -3.82 -17.55
N ALA A 82 -0.17 -3.67 -17.87
CA ALA A 82 0.44 -2.36 -18.04
C ALA A 82 0.00 -1.69 -19.36
N LEU A 83 -0.43 -0.43 -19.28
CA LEU A 83 -0.69 0.37 -20.48
C LEU A 83 0.59 0.51 -21.32
N PRO A 84 0.49 0.44 -22.66
CA PRO A 84 1.63 0.67 -23.53
C PRO A 84 2.15 2.10 -23.31
N GLN A 85 3.46 2.24 -23.12
CA GLN A 85 4.07 3.56 -23.00
C GLN A 85 3.89 4.32 -24.31
N PRO A 86 3.40 5.57 -24.27
CA PRO A 86 3.34 6.41 -25.45
C PRO A 86 4.76 6.58 -26.02
N PRO A 87 4.92 6.62 -27.36
CA PRO A 87 6.23 6.80 -27.96
C PRO A 87 6.86 8.10 -27.46
N ALA A 88 8.14 8.04 -27.12
CA ALA A 88 8.91 9.22 -26.73
C ALA A 88 8.72 10.27 -27.82
N ARG A 89 8.10 11.40 -27.46
CA ARG A 89 7.83 12.51 -28.37
C ARG A 89 9.18 12.95 -28.92
N GLY A 90 9.48 12.53 -30.16
CA GLY A 90 10.70 12.91 -30.84
C GLY A 90 10.76 14.43 -30.89
N LYS A 91 11.93 14.98 -30.54
CA LYS A 91 12.21 16.40 -30.68
C LYS A 91 11.91 16.79 -32.13
N GLU A 92 10.82 17.53 -32.35
CA GLU A 92 10.65 18.31 -33.56
C GLU A 92 11.87 19.23 -33.68
N LYS A 93 12.53 19.14 -34.83
CA LYS A 93 13.66 19.98 -35.21
C LYS A 93 13.18 21.39 -35.51
#